data_AF-A0A6G0M2L8-F1
#
_entry.id   AF-A0A6G0M2L8-F1
#
_cell.length_a   1.000
_cell.length_b   1.000
_cell.length_c   1.000
_cell.angle_alpha   90.00
_cell.angle_beta   90.00
_cell.angle_gamma   90.00
#
_symmetry.space_group_name_H-M   'P 1'
#
loop_
_entity.id
_entity.type
_entity.pdbx_description
1 polymer ?
#
loop_
_entity_poly.entity_id
_entity_poly.type
_entity_poly.pdbx_seq_one_letter_code
_entity_poly.pdbx_strand_id
1 'polypeptide(L)'
;MASSLDPPHWVVDLWLRIQQCDHWIQQDFHDQVLQSELRMLQQLQHSEQQIQQQQQQIEQEVKQTETLRQQLARLQEHQHKTDAILHNTRAAAHNARVFRDAAIHGGAHQLRRFVKMAPDRGDLLPGAPAPYSDIPRLSVGEVVPHRFFPANYAALRRWSHRRISELSVLLNDDFGIDGTDNLEERRIKLQRFLADGME
;
A
#
# COMPACT_ATOMS: atom_id res chain seq x y z
N MET A 1 -73.77 76.91 12.83
CA MET A 1 -72.69 76.61 13.77
C MET A 1 -71.81 75.54 13.16
N ALA A 2 -70.64 75.92 12.64
CA ALA A 2 -69.52 75.04 12.35
C ALA A 2 -68.33 75.96 12.08
N SER A 3 -67.60 76.32 13.14
CA SER A 3 -66.37 77.09 13.00
C SER A 3 -65.28 76.14 12.54
N SER A 4 -64.88 76.27 11.27
CA SER A 4 -63.68 75.63 10.74
C SER A 4 -62.49 76.18 11.53
N LEU A 5 -62.00 75.39 12.48
CA LEU A 5 -60.74 75.66 13.19
C LEU A 5 -59.62 75.17 12.28
N ASP A 6 -59.21 76.02 11.34
CA ASP A 6 -57.98 75.78 10.61
C ASP A 6 -56.80 75.86 11.58
N PRO A 7 -55.94 74.83 11.63
CA PRO A 7 -54.82 74.81 12.57
C PRO A 7 -53.88 75.99 12.33
N PRO A 8 -53.26 76.54 13.39
CA PRO A 8 -52.27 77.60 13.25
C PRO A 8 -51.14 77.15 12.31
N HIS A 9 -50.69 78.04 11.42
CA HIS A 9 -49.63 77.75 10.44
C HIS A 9 -48.38 77.09 11.05
N TRP A 10 -47.99 77.46 12.28
CA TRP A 10 -46.83 76.87 12.95
C TRP A 10 -46.99 75.37 13.28
N VAL A 11 -48.23 74.89 13.49
CA VAL A 11 -48.52 73.47 13.74
C VAL A 11 -48.31 72.65 12.47
N VAL A 12 -48.75 73.20 11.33
CA VAL A 12 -48.57 72.58 10.01
C VAL A 12 -47.09 72.52 9.64
N ASP A 13 -46.34 73.60 9.89
CA ASP A 13 -44.89 73.66 9.66
C ASP A 13 -44.12 72.68 10.56
N LEU A 14 -44.51 72.56 11.83
CA LEU A 14 -43.92 71.59 12.77
C LEU A 14 -44.19 70.15 12.32
N TRP A 15 -45.42 69.85 11.91
CA TRP A 15 -45.80 68.52 11.43
C TRP A 15 -45.06 68.14 10.14
N LEU A 16 -44.92 69.07 9.19
CA LEU A 16 -44.11 68.88 7.98
C LEU A 16 -42.63 68.63 8.30
N ARG A 17 -42.06 69.36 9.28
CA ARG A 17 -40.69 69.11 9.74
C ARG A 17 -40.52 67.74 10.38
N ILE A 18 -41.47 67.29 11.20
CA ILE A 18 -41.45 65.94 11.80
C ILE A 18 -41.51 64.88 10.71
N GLN A 19 -42.42 65.01 9.74
CA GLN A 19 -42.53 64.10 8.60
C GLN A 19 -41.25 64.05 7.75
N GLN A 20 -40.61 65.20 7.52
CA GLN A 20 -39.32 65.26 6.83
C GLN A 20 -38.21 64.58 7.65
N CYS A 21 -38.14 64.81 8.96
CA CYS A 21 -37.17 64.13 9.82
C CYS A 21 -37.38 62.61 9.83
N ASP A 22 -38.62 62.13 9.96
CA ASP A 22 -38.93 60.70 9.92
C ASP A 22 -38.55 60.07 8.58
N HIS A 23 -38.78 60.78 7.47
CA HIS A 23 -38.36 60.33 6.14
C HIS A 23 -36.84 60.19 6.02
N TRP A 24 -36.08 61.19 6.48
CA TRP A 24 -34.62 61.14 6.49
C TRP A 24 -34.09 59.99 7.36
N ILE A 25 -34.67 59.77 8.54
CA ILE A 25 -34.28 58.66 9.43
C ILE A 25 -34.54 57.30 8.78
N GLN A 26 -35.69 57.13 8.12
CA GLN A 26 -36.02 55.91 7.40
C GLN A 26 -35.08 55.66 6.22
N GLN A 27 -34.72 56.72 5.49
CA GLN A 27 -33.80 56.65 4.37
C GLN A 27 -32.38 56.29 4.82
N ASP A 28 -31.86 56.93 5.87
CA ASP A 28 -30.55 56.60 6.46
C ASP A 28 -30.50 55.16 6.98
N PHE A 29 -31.57 54.68 7.62
CA PHE A 29 -31.64 53.29 8.09
C PHE A 29 -31.66 52.30 6.92
N HIS A 30 -32.42 52.60 5.86
CA HIS A 30 -32.47 51.78 4.67
C HIS A 30 -31.11 51.70 3.96
N ASP A 31 -30.44 52.85 3.81
CA ASP A 31 -29.11 52.94 3.21
C ASP A 31 -28.06 52.19 4.05
N GLN A 32 -28.15 52.24 5.38
CA GLN A 32 -27.29 51.45 6.27
C GLN A 32 -27.49 49.94 6.08
N VAL A 33 -28.75 49.48 5.99
CA VAL A 33 -29.06 48.06 5.77
C VAL A 33 -28.50 47.62 4.42
N LEU A 34 -28.76 48.36 3.34
CA LEU A 34 -28.24 48.05 2.00
C LEU A 34 -26.70 48.01 1.97
N GLN A 35 -26.03 48.97 2.61
CA GLN A 35 -24.56 48.97 2.70
C GLN A 35 -24.01 47.80 3.51
N SER A 36 -24.76 47.34 4.52
CA SER A 36 -24.37 46.17 5.32
C SER A 36 -24.53 44.87 4.53
N GLU A 37 -25.62 44.72 3.78
CA GLU A 37 -25.88 43.58 2.90
C GLU A 37 -24.85 43.51 1.76
N LEU A 38 -24.53 44.64 1.14
CA LEU A 38 -23.49 44.71 0.10
C LEU A 38 -22.13 44.25 0.64
N ARG A 39 -21.74 44.69 1.85
CA ARG A 39 -20.50 44.25 2.50
C ARG A 39 -20.52 42.75 2.78
N MET A 40 -21.64 42.23 3.25
CA MET A 40 -21.81 40.79 3.48
C MET A 40 -21.65 39.98 2.19
N LEU A 41 -22.26 40.42 1.09
CA LEU A 41 -22.15 39.76 -0.22
C LEU A 41 -20.71 39.78 -0.75
N GLN A 42 -20.01 40.89 -0.59
CA GLN A 42 -18.59 40.98 -0.96
C GLN A 42 -17.72 40.03 -0.13
N GLN A 43 -17.98 39.92 1.18
CA GLN A 43 -17.30 38.96 2.05
C GLN A 43 -17.60 37.51 1.65
N LEU A 44 -18.86 37.19 1.35
CA LEU A 44 -19.25 35.87 0.87
C LEU A 44 -18.54 35.52 -0.43
N GLN A 45 -18.56 36.40 -1.42
CA GLN A 45 -17.86 36.20 -2.69
C GLN A 45 -16.35 35.98 -2.48
N HIS A 46 -15.73 36.76 -1.60
CA HIS A 46 -14.31 36.57 -1.29
C HIS A 46 -14.05 35.22 -0.61
N SER A 47 -14.92 34.81 0.32
CA SER A 47 -14.82 33.51 0.99
C SER A 47 -15.00 32.35 0.02
N GLU A 48 -15.93 32.46 -0.94
CA GLU A 48 -16.13 31.44 -1.98
C GLU A 48 -14.88 31.28 -2.85
N GLN A 49 -14.24 32.39 -3.24
CA GLN A 49 -12.99 32.36 -4.00
C GLN A 49 -11.86 31.70 -3.18
N GLN A 50 -11.74 32.02 -1.89
CA GLN A 50 -10.75 31.39 -1.02
C GLN A 50 -11.01 29.88 -0.87
N ILE A 51 -12.27 29.47 -0.70
CA ILE A 51 -12.64 28.05 -0.61
C ILE A 51 -12.29 27.33 -1.91
N GLN A 52 -12.56 27.93 -3.07
CA GLN A 52 -12.20 27.34 -4.37
C GLN A 52 -10.69 27.16 -4.52
N GLN A 53 -9.90 28.16 -4.12
CA GLN A 53 -8.43 28.07 -4.16
C GLN A 53 -7.92 26.97 -3.22
N GLN A 54 -8.45 26.90 -2.00
CA GLN A 54 -8.10 25.83 -1.05
C GLN A 54 -8.47 24.44 -1.57
N GLN A 55 -9.64 24.29 -2.20
CA GLN A 55 -10.05 23.01 -2.80
C GLN A 55 -9.09 22.56 -3.90
N GLN A 56 -8.66 23.47 -4.77
CA GLN A 56 -7.67 23.16 -5.81
C GLN A 56 -6.32 22.75 -5.21
N GLN A 57 -5.89 23.42 -4.15
CA GLN A 57 -4.64 23.08 -3.48
C GLN A 57 -4.70 21.68 -2.83
N ILE A 58 -5.79 21.37 -2.12
CA ILE A 58 -6.02 20.05 -1.52
C ILE A 58 -6.02 18.97 -2.60
N GLU A 59 -6.68 19.20 -3.74
CA GLU A 59 -6.71 18.24 -4.84
C GLU A 59 -5.31 17.94 -5.39
N GLN A 60 -4.44 18.96 -5.49
CA GLN A 60 -3.05 18.78 -5.89
C GLN A 60 -2.25 17.99 -4.86
N GLU A 61 -2.40 18.30 -3.57
CA GLU A 61 -1.72 17.58 -2.48
C GLU A 61 -2.15 16.12 -2.40
N VAL A 62 -3.43 15.81 -2.63
CA VAL A 62 -3.93 14.43 -2.69
C VAL A 62 -3.28 13.67 -3.85
N LYS A 63 -3.25 14.25 -5.06
CA LYS A 63 -2.57 13.65 -6.22
C LYS A 63 -1.09 13.41 -5.95
N GLN A 64 -0.41 14.37 -5.34
CA GLN A 64 1.00 14.21 -4.96
C GLN A 64 1.18 13.08 -3.93
N THR A 65 0.33 13.02 -2.91
CA THR A 65 0.38 11.98 -1.88
C THR A 65 0.14 10.59 -2.48
N GLU A 66 -0.78 10.45 -3.43
CA GLU A 66 -1.02 9.19 -4.14
C GLU A 66 0.20 8.74 -4.97
N THR A 67 0.84 9.67 -5.69
CA THR A 67 2.05 9.34 -6.46
C THR A 67 3.20 8.92 -5.55
N LEU A 68 3.40 9.59 -4.42
CA LEU A 68 4.41 9.22 -3.42
C LEU A 68 4.12 7.85 -2.79
N ARG A 69 2.85 7.54 -2.49
CA ARG A 69 2.45 6.21 -1.99
C ARG A 69 2.77 5.11 -3.00
N GLN A 70 2.51 5.34 -4.28
CA GLN A 70 2.85 4.38 -5.34
C GLN A 70 4.37 4.19 -5.47
N GLN A 71 5.15 5.27 -5.39
CA GLN A 71 6.61 5.19 -5.40
C GLN A 71 7.16 4.42 -4.19
N LEU A 72 6.63 4.69 -2.99
CA LEU A 72 7.01 4.00 -1.77
C LEU A 72 6.72 2.49 -1.87
N ALA A 73 5.55 2.11 -2.37
CA ALA A 73 5.19 0.71 -2.55
C ALA A 73 6.15 -0.03 -3.50
N ARG A 74 6.55 0.62 -4.60
CA ARG A 74 7.55 0.06 -5.54
C ARG A 74 8.92 -0.10 -4.90
N LEU A 75 9.36 0.88 -4.10
CA LEU A 75 10.63 0.79 -3.38
C LEU A 75 10.62 -0.32 -2.32
N GLN A 76 9.51 -0.47 -1.60
CA GLN A 76 9.33 -1.56 -0.63
C GLN A 76 9.37 -2.94 -1.31
N GLU A 77 8.72 -3.08 -2.47
CA GLU A 77 8.80 -4.33 -3.26
C GLU A 77 10.23 -4.64 -3.69
N HIS A 78 10.96 -3.64 -4.20
CA HIS A 78 12.35 -3.79 -4.59
C HIS A 78 13.25 -4.14 -3.40
N GLN A 79 13.02 -3.54 -2.23
CA GLN A 79 13.72 -3.84 -1.01
C GLN A 79 13.51 -5.29 -0.58
N HIS A 80 12.26 -5.78 -0.54
CA HIS A 80 11.97 -7.17 -0.18
C HIS A 80 12.64 -8.16 -1.13
N LYS A 81 12.65 -7.88 -2.45
CA LYS A 81 13.37 -8.71 -3.43
C LYS A 81 14.88 -8.71 -3.15
N THR A 82 15.46 -7.55 -2.88
CA THR A 82 16.91 -7.42 -2.61
C THR A 82 17.31 -8.16 -1.34
N ASP A 83 16.53 -8.01 -0.27
CA ASP A 83 16.75 -8.69 1.01
C ASP A 83 16.62 -10.22 0.87
N ALA A 84 15.66 -10.68 0.07
CA ALA A 84 15.47 -12.09 -0.23
C ALA A 84 16.65 -12.66 -1.04
N ILE A 85 17.17 -11.94 -2.06
CA ILE A 85 18.39 -12.34 -2.79
C ILE A 85 19.56 -12.47 -1.81
N LEU A 86 19.83 -11.43 -1.02
CA LEU A 86 20.93 -11.44 -0.06
C LEU A 86 20.81 -12.58 0.96
N HIS A 87 19.60 -12.84 1.46
CA HIS A 87 19.34 -13.97 2.34
C HIS A 87 19.67 -15.29 1.63
N ASN A 88 19.16 -15.50 0.42
CA ASN A 88 19.32 -16.74 -0.32
C ASN A 88 20.77 -16.99 -0.72
N THR A 89 21.52 -15.97 -1.14
CA THR A 89 22.97 -16.07 -1.37
C THR A 89 23.72 -16.48 -0.11
N ARG A 90 23.38 -15.87 1.05
CA ARG A 90 23.98 -16.26 2.35
C ARG A 90 23.59 -17.67 2.76
N ALA A 91 22.35 -18.08 2.51
CA ALA A 91 21.86 -19.42 2.79
C ALA A 91 22.54 -20.46 1.91
N ALA A 92 22.69 -20.20 0.61
CA ALA A 92 23.40 -21.04 -0.34
C ALA A 92 24.86 -21.24 0.05
N ALA A 93 25.60 -20.16 0.33
CA ALA A 93 26.98 -20.23 0.78
C ALA A 93 27.15 -21.00 2.11
N HIS A 94 26.17 -20.93 3.02
CA HIS A 94 26.13 -21.76 4.22
C HIS A 94 25.87 -23.23 3.88
N ASN A 95 24.86 -23.51 3.07
CA ASN A 95 24.47 -24.86 2.67
C ASN A 95 25.59 -25.56 1.90
N ALA A 96 26.29 -24.85 1.01
CA ALA A 96 27.47 -25.37 0.30
C ALA A 96 28.58 -25.83 1.27
N ARG A 97 28.83 -25.08 2.34
CA ARG A 97 29.76 -25.50 3.41
C ARG A 97 29.24 -26.76 4.10
N VAL A 98 27.97 -26.76 4.52
CA VAL A 98 27.34 -27.91 5.16
C VAL A 98 27.42 -29.18 4.29
N PHE A 99 27.19 -29.07 2.98
CA PHE A 99 27.26 -30.21 2.07
C PHE A 99 28.68 -30.72 1.88
N ARG A 100 29.69 -29.84 1.83
CA ARG A 100 31.11 -30.26 1.81
C ARG A 100 31.48 -31.00 3.09
N ASP A 101 31.07 -30.48 4.23
CA ASP A 101 31.37 -31.08 5.54
C ASP A 101 30.60 -32.39 5.77
N ALA A 102 29.41 -32.51 5.18
CA ALA A 102 28.56 -33.71 5.29
C ALA A 102 29.20 -34.96 4.67
N ALA A 103 30.02 -34.79 3.63
CA ALA A 103 30.78 -35.89 3.03
C ALA A 103 31.79 -36.50 4.01
N ILE A 104 32.22 -35.73 5.03
CA ILE A 104 33.25 -36.13 5.99
C ILE A 104 32.62 -36.55 7.33
N HIS A 105 31.59 -35.84 7.81
CA HIS A 105 31.07 -35.97 9.19
C HIS A 105 29.62 -36.46 9.27
N GLY A 106 29.04 -36.98 8.18
CA GLY A 106 27.71 -37.60 8.21
C GLY A 106 26.51 -36.63 8.20
N GLY A 107 26.75 -35.34 7.96
CA GLY A 107 25.72 -34.39 7.51
C GLY A 107 24.65 -34.00 8.53
N ALA A 108 24.99 -33.95 9.82
CA ALA A 108 24.08 -33.55 10.89
C ALA A 108 23.79 -32.03 10.94
N HIS A 109 24.65 -31.20 10.35
CA HIS A 109 24.51 -29.74 10.39
C HIS A 109 23.25 -29.25 9.66
N GLN A 110 22.60 -28.25 10.26
CA GLN A 110 21.35 -27.71 9.75
C GLN A 110 21.56 -26.84 8.50
N LEU A 111 20.71 -27.05 7.49
CA LEU A 111 20.65 -26.19 6.32
C LEU A 111 19.89 -24.89 6.63
N ARG A 112 20.33 -23.80 6.02
CA ARG A 112 19.62 -22.53 6.02
C ARG A 112 18.54 -22.56 4.94
N ARG A 113 17.33 -22.23 5.37
CA ARG A 113 16.13 -22.18 4.54
C ARG A 113 16.18 -20.99 3.60
N PHE A 114 15.57 -21.14 2.43
CA PHE A 114 15.45 -20.05 1.47
C PHE A 114 14.21 -19.20 1.78
N VAL A 115 14.24 -17.98 1.26
CA VAL A 115 13.16 -17.00 1.23
C VAL A 115 12.53 -17.00 -0.15
N LYS A 116 11.20 -16.91 -0.21
CA LYS A 116 10.45 -16.85 -1.48
C LYS A 116 10.83 -15.61 -2.28
N MET A 117 11.18 -15.80 -3.54
CA MET A 117 11.56 -14.75 -4.50
C MET A 117 10.45 -14.40 -5.50
N ALA A 118 9.75 -15.41 -6.01
CA ALA A 118 8.66 -15.22 -6.96
C ALA A 118 7.31 -14.97 -6.26
N PRO A 119 6.37 -14.22 -6.84
CA PRO A 119 5.02 -14.10 -6.28
C PRO A 119 4.18 -15.37 -6.51
N ASP A 120 4.44 -16.07 -7.62
CA ASP A 120 3.64 -17.20 -8.06
C ASP A 120 4.09 -18.53 -7.47
N ARG A 121 3.24 -19.55 -7.60
CA ARG A 121 3.59 -20.94 -7.30
C ARG A 121 4.10 -21.62 -8.56
N GLY A 122 5.06 -22.51 -8.37
CA GLY A 122 5.47 -23.44 -9.41
C GLY A 122 4.45 -24.56 -9.61
N ASP A 123 4.65 -25.27 -10.71
CA ASP A 123 3.92 -26.49 -11.01
C ASP A 123 4.53 -27.70 -10.28
N LEU A 124 3.80 -28.80 -10.29
CA LEU A 124 4.36 -30.08 -9.85
C LEU A 124 5.43 -30.54 -10.83
N LEU A 125 6.51 -31.11 -10.29
CA LEU A 125 7.57 -31.68 -11.11
C LEU A 125 7.04 -32.85 -11.95
N PRO A 126 7.62 -33.13 -13.12
CA PRO A 126 7.16 -34.18 -14.00
C PRO A 126 7.12 -35.56 -13.32
N GLY A 127 5.95 -36.21 -13.31
CA GLY A 127 5.75 -37.51 -12.66
C GLY A 127 5.72 -37.45 -11.13
N ALA A 128 5.54 -36.26 -10.54
CA ALA A 128 5.37 -36.11 -9.09
C ALA A 128 3.98 -36.58 -8.66
N PRO A 129 3.87 -37.42 -7.61
CA PRO A 129 2.58 -37.72 -7.03
C PRO A 129 1.97 -36.46 -6.40
N ALA A 130 0.65 -36.45 -6.22
CA ALA A 130 -0.07 -35.39 -5.51
C ALA A 130 0.56 -35.11 -4.12
N PRO A 131 0.58 -33.84 -3.67
CA PRO A 131 1.19 -33.45 -2.41
C PRO A 131 0.52 -34.11 -1.19
N TYR A 132 1.26 -34.28 -0.10
CA TYR A 132 0.74 -34.89 1.13
C TYR A 132 -0.28 -34.02 1.86
N SER A 133 -0.19 -32.71 1.65
CA SER A 133 -0.94 -31.69 2.39
C SER A 133 -1.02 -30.44 1.55
N ASP A 134 -1.98 -29.57 1.89
CA ASP A 134 -2.06 -28.25 1.27
C ASP A 134 -0.75 -27.49 1.43
N ILE A 135 -0.15 -27.17 0.29
CA ILE A 135 1.04 -26.33 0.21
C ILE A 135 0.59 -24.91 0.56
N PRO A 136 1.25 -24.19 1.48
CA PRO A 136 0.87 -22.83 1.87
C PRO A 136 1.19 -21.82 0.78
N ARG A 137 0.48 -20.70 0.72
CA ARG A 137 0.84 -19.57 -0.15
C ARG A 137 1.88 -18.75 0.62
N LEU A 138 3.03 -18.52 0.01
CA LEU A 138 4.09 -17.69 0.58
C LEU A 138 4.16 -16.37 -0.19
N SER A 139 4.25 -15.27 0.54
CA SER A 139 4.56 -13.95 -0.03
C SER A 139 6.05 -13.84 -0.33
N VAL A 140 6.43 -12.98 -1.29
CA VAL A 140 7.84 -12.65 -1.51
C VAL A 140 8.45 -12.10 -0.22
N GLY A 141 9.62 -12.58 0.16
CA GLY A 141 10.26 -12.21 1.43
C GLY A 141 9.96 -13.17 2.60
N GLU A 142 9.02 -14.11 2.45
CA GLU A 142 8.74 -15.11 3.49
C GLU A 142 9.69 -16.32 3.41
N VAL A 143 10.15 -16.79 4.57
CA VAL A 143 11.02 -17.96 4.70
C VAL A 143 10.22 -19.25 4.47
N VAL A 144 10.74 -20.16 3.66
CA VAL A 144 10.13 -21.49 3.43
C VAL A 144 9.96 -22.22 4.77
N PRO A 145 8.78 -22.77 5.09
CA PRO A 145 8.56 -23.47 6.36
C PRO A 145 9.44 -24.71 6.51
N HIS A 146 9.88 -25.01 7.73
CA HIS A 146 10.71 -26.19 8.04
C HIS A 146 10.14 -27.51 7.52
N ARG A 147 8.81 -27.66 7.47
CA ARG A 147 8.16 -28.88 6.98
C ARG A 147 8.38 -29.16 5.48
N PHE A 148 8.73 -28.12 4.72
CA PHE A 148 8.96 -28.19 3.27
C PHE A 148 10.42 -27.90 2.90
N PHE A 149 11.34 -27.88 3.86
CA PHE A 149 12.75 -27.63 3.60
C PHE A 149 13.59 -28.71 4.29
N PRO A 150 14.65 -29.25 3.66
CA PRO A 150 15.40 -30.34 4.27
C PRO A 150 16.14 -29.79 5.49
N ALA A 151 15.99 -30.46 6.64
CA ALA A 151 16.63 -29.99 7.87
C ALA A 151 18.16 -30.02 7.77
N ASN A 152 18.71 -31.06 7.14
CA ASN A 152 20.14 -31.30 6.96
C ASN A 152 20.39 -32.16 5.71
N TYR A 153 21.65 -32.45 5.41
CA TYR A 153 22.03 -33.29 4.27
C TYR A 153 21.40 -34.68 4.35
N ALA A 154 21.45 -35.35 5.52
CA ALA A 154 20.87 -36.68 5.69
C ALA A 154 19.35 -36.71 5.40
N ALA A 155 18.63 -35.65 5.78
CA ALA A 155 17.21 -35.49 5.48
C ALA A 155 16.96 -35.33 3.97
N LEU A 156 17.73 -34.48 3.29
CA LEU A 156 17.66 -34.30 1.83
C LEU A 156 17.85 -35.63 1.09
N ARG A 157 18.81 -36.45 1.52
CA ARG A 157 19.07 -37.77 0.92
C ARG A 157 17.93 -38.77 1.11
N ARG A 158 17.01 -38.52 2.04
CA ARG A 158 15.80 -39.33 2.29
C ARG A 158 14.54 -38.73 1.69
N TRP A 159 14.61 -37.55 1.07
CA TRP A 159 13.44 -36.93 0.48
C TRP A 159 12.89 -37.74 -0.68
N SER A 160 11.57 -37.88 -0.70
CA SER A 160 10.85 -38.48 -1.82
C SER A 160 10.68 -37.48 -2.94
N HIS A 161 10.39 -37.97 -4.16
CA HIS A 161 10.09 -37.10 -5.30
C HIS A 161 8.98 -36.09 -4.98
N ARG A 162 7.96 -36.52 -4.23
CA ARG A 162 6.87 -35.65 -3.79
C ARG A 162 7.36 -34.49 -2.92
N ARG A 163 8.26 -34.72 -1.96
CA ARG A 163 8.81 -33.64 -1.11
C ARG A 163 9.63 -32.63 -1.91
N ILE A 164 10.39 -33.10 -2.89
CA ILE A 164 11.14 -32.25 -3.81
C ILE A 164 10.15 -31.39 -4.62
N SER A 165 9.08 -32.00 -5.13
CA SER A 165 8.04 -31.28 -5.88
C SER A 165 7.27 -30.26 -5.02
N GLU A 166 6.99 -30.56 -3.75
CA GLU A 166 6.36 -29.61 -2.84
C GLU A 166 7.23 -28.35 -2.62
N LEU A 167 8.56 -28.53 -2.54
CA LEU A 167 9.50 -27.41 -2.47
C LEU A 167 9.58 -26.64 -3.80
N SER A 168 9.55 -27.34 -4.94
CA SER A 168 9.51 -26.72 -6.28
C SER A 168 8.30 -25.81 -6.45
N VAL A 169 7.11 -26.28 -6.07
CA VAL A 169 5.87 -25.47 -6.06
C VAL A 169 6.03 -24.24 -5.16
N LEU A 170 6.62 -24.42 -3.98
CA LEU A 170 6.83 -23.32 -3.04
C LEU A 170 7.83 -22.30 -3.53
N LEU A 171 8.91 -22.69 -4.19
CA LEU A 171 9.93 -21.77 -4.68
C LEU A 171 9.60 -21.20 -6.06
N ASN A 172 8.71 -21.86 -6.81
CA ASN A 172 8.46 -21.60 -8.23
C ASN A 172 9.73 -21.79 -9.06
N ASP A 173 10.35 -22.96 -8.88
CA ASP A 173 11.61 -23.32 -9.53
C ASP A 173 11.64 -24.85 -9.71
N ASP A 174 12.07 -25.33 -10.86
CA ASP A 174 12.14 -26.76 -11.18
C ASP A 174 13.48 -27.41 -10.79
N PHE A 175 14.44 -26.60 -10.33
CA PHE A 175 15.81 -27.00 -9.99
C PHE A 175 16.58 -27.62 -11.17
N GLY A 176 16.12 -27.40 -12.41
CA GLY A 176 16.60 -28.08 -13.60
C GLY A 176 16.21 -29.57 -13.67
N ILE A 177 15.21 -30.01 -12.90
CA ILE A 177 14.73 -31.39 -12.89
C ILE A 177 13.87 -31.68 -14.12
N ASP A 178 14.17 -32.78 -14.78
CA ASP A 178 13.46 -33.27 -15.94
C ASP A 178 12.68 -34.56 -15.63
N GLY A 179 11.80 -34.96 -16.56
CA GLY A 179 10.97 -36.16 -16.41
C GLY A 179 11.75 -37.47 -16.50
N THR A 180 12.96 -37.45 -17.05
CA THR A 180 13.84 -38.62 -17.19
C THR A 180 14.69 -38.87 -15.96
N ASP A 181 14.89 -37.86 -15.11
CA ASP A 181 15.70 -37.96 -13.92
C ASP A 181 15.16 -39.04 -12.98
N ASN A 182 16.05 -39.91 -12.53
CA ASN A 182 15.74 -40.79 -11.40
C ASN A 182 15.75 -40.01 -10.08
N LEU A 183 15.25 -40.63 -8.99
CA LEU A 183 15.14 -39.95 -7.70
C LEU A 183 16.49 -39.45 -7.16
N GLU A 184 17.58 -40.12 -7.49
CA GLU A 184 18.91 -39.76 -7.05
C GLU A 184 19.42 -38.52 -7.78
N GLU A 185 19.24 -38.46 -9.10
CA GLU A 185 19.54 -37.28 -9.93
C GLU A 185 18.76 -36.06 -9.45
N ARG A 186 17.46 -36.21 -9.16
CA ARG A 186 16.61 -35.14 -8.60
C ARG A 186 17.15 -34.58 -7.29
N ARG A 187 17.65 -35.45 -6.40
CA ARG A 187 18.26 -35.02 -5.13
C ARG A 187 19.58 -34.31 -5.35
N ILE A 188 20.39 -34.74 -6.32
CA ILE A 188 21.65 -34.09 -6.67
C ILE A 188 21.39 -32.70 -7.26
N LYS A 189 20.44 -32.58 -8.20
CA LYS A 189 20.03 -31.29 -8.78
C LYS A 189 19.51 -30.34 -7.70
N LEU A 190 18.62 -30.80 -6.82
CA LEU A 190 18.18 -30.01 -5.67
C LEU A 190 19.33 -29.63 -4.73
N GLN A 191 20.27 -30.54 -4.45
CA GLN A 191 21.44 -30.23 -3.63
C GLN A 191 22.28 -29.09 -4.25
N ARG A 192 22.53 -29.13 -5.56
CA ARG A 192 23.26 -28.09 -6.29
C ARG A 192 22.55 -26.76 -6.19
N PHE A 193 21.25 -26.73 -6.49
CA PHE A 193 20.41 -25.55 -6.33
C PHE A 193 20.50 -24.95 -4.90
N LEU A 194 20.42 -25.79 -3.87
CA LEU A 194 20.51 -25.33 -2.47
C LEU A 194 21.92 -24.82 -2.09
N ALA A 195 22.96 -25.18 -2.84
CA ALA A 195 24.35 -24.82 -2.59
C ALA A 195 24.80 -23.59 -3.40
N ASP A 196 24.32 -23.48 -4.65
CA ASP A 196 24.70 -22.44 -5.60
C ASP A 196 23.79 -21.21 -5.45
N GLY A 197 22.55 -21.40 -5.00
CA GLY A 197 21.56 -20.35 -4.78
C GLY A 197 20.52 -20.29 -5.89
N MET A 198 19.55 -19.39 -5.73
CA MET A 198 18.59 -19.07 -6.79
C MET A 198 19.25 -18.05 -7.72
N GLU A 199 19.35 -18.39 -9.01
CA GLU A 199 19.71 -17.43 -10.06
C GLU A 199 18.57 -16.46 -10.37
#